data_AF-A0A117LPU0-F1
#
_entry.id   AF-A0A117LPU0-F1
#
_cell.length_a   1.000
_cell.length_b   1.000
_cell.length_c   1.000
_cell.angle_alpha   90.00
_cell.angle_beta   90.00
_cell.angle_gamma   90.00
#
_symmetry.space_group_name_H-M   'P 1'
#
loop_
_entity.id
_entity.type
_entity.pdbx_description
1 polymer ?
#
loop_
_entity_poly.entity_id
_entity_poly.type
_entity_poly.pdbx_seq_one_letter_code
_entity_poly.pdbx_strand_id
1 'polypeptide(L)'
;QRELPGVNAKMLTRQLRELEGDGVVRRTVYPEVPPRVEYAVTEFGRTLLPIMEALCAWGTQYLGIDDAAAPGCPAKVGREKA
;
A
#
# COMPACT_ATOMS: atom_id res chain seq x y z
N GLN A 1 11.54 -1.57 -2.21
CA GLN A 1 11.88 -0.21 -2.67
C GLN A 1 11.96 -0.09 -4.20
N ARG A 2 12.30 -1.16 -4.94
CA ARG A 2 12.33 -1.18 -6.41
C ARG A 2 10.98 -0.90 -7.08
N GLU A 3 9.87 -1.23 -6.41
CA GLU A 3 8.51 -1.15 -6.95
C GLU A 3 7.89 0.27 -6.96
N LEU A 4 8.55 1.27 -6.34
CA LEU A 4 8.06 2.66 -6.28
C LEU A 4 9.06 3.63 -6.93
N PRO A 5 9.23 3.58 -8.26
CA PRO A 5 10.14 4.47 -8.98
C PRO A 5 9.73 5.94 -8.79
N GLY A 6 10.70 6.82 -8.52
CA GLY A 6 10.47 8.26 -8.35
C GLY A 6 10.17 8.72 -6.92
N VAL A 7 9.97 7.81 -5.96
CA VAL A 7 9.75 8.20 -4.56
C VAL A 7 11.09 8.45 -3.86
N ASN A 8 11.23 9.63 -3.25
CA ASN A 8 12.38 9.97 -2.41
C ASN A 8 12.44 9.05 -1.18
N ALA A 9 13.55 8.35 -0.98
CA ALA A 9 13.75 7.40 0.12
C ALA A 9 13.51 8.02 1.51
N LYS A 10 13.90 9.29 1.71
CA LYS A 10 13.66 10.00 2.97
C LYS A 10 12.18 10.26 3.21
N MET A 11 11.44 10.62 2.16
CA MET A 11 9.99 10.83 2.23
C MET A 11 9.26 9.51 2.49
N LEU A 12 9.62 8.44 1.78
CA LEU A 12 9.05 7.10 2.00
C LEU A 12 9.28 6.62 3.43
N THR A 13 10.50 6.78 3.95
CA THR A 13 10.82 6.40 5.33
C THR A 13 9.99 7.19 6.34
N ARG A 14 9.78 8.49 6.09
CA ARG A 14 8.92 9.33 6.93
C ARG A 14 7.48 8.83 6.92
N GLN A 15 6.89 8.60 5.74
CA GLN A 15 5.51 8.12 5.63
C GLN A 15 5.31 6.73 6.26
N LEU A 16 6.28 5.82 6.10
CA LEU A 16 6.21 4.51 6.75
C LEU A 16 6.29 4.59 8.27
N ARG A 17 7.04 5.54 8.83
CA ARG A 17 7.08 5.78 10.29
C ARG A 17 5.80 6.40 10.81
N GLU A 18 5.17 7.29 10.05
CA GLU A 18 3.85 7.85 10.39
C GLU A 18 2.81 6.73 10.43
N LEU A 19 2.74 5.90 9.38
CA LEU A 19 1.83 4.73 9.34
C LEU A 19 2.13 3.66 10.40
N GLU A 20 3.39 3.53 10.83
CA GLU A 20 3.78 2.69 11.96
C GLU A 20 3.24 3.26 13.28
N GLY A 21 3.37 4.58 13.49
CA GLY A 21 2.80 5.29 14.64
C GLY A 21 1.28 5.17 14.73
N ASP A 22 0.60 5.18 13.58
CA ASP A 22 -0.86 5.00 13.48
C ASP A 22 -1.31 3.52 13.58
N GLY A 23 -0.37 2.57 13.70
CA GLY A 23 -0.67 1.14 13.81
C GLY A 23 -1.15 0.47 12.51
N VAL A 24 -1.07 1.17 11.38
CA VAL A 24 -1.46 0.66 10.05
C VAL A 24 -0.39 -0.25 9.45
N VAL A 25 0.88 0.02 9.75
CA VAL A 25 2.04 -0.74 9.28
C VAL A 25 2.86 -1.22 10.47
N ARG A 26 3.38 -2.46 10.40
CA ARG A 26 4.34 -3.00 11.35
C ARG A 26 5.72 -3.06 10.71
N ARG A 27 6.72 -2.58 11.45
CA ARG A 27 8.13 -2.68 11.11
C ARG A 27 8.77 -3.86 11.83
N THR A 28 9.44 -4.74 11.09
CA THR A 28 10.20 -5.88 11.64
C THR A 28 11.67 -5.76 11.26
N VAL A 29 12.56 -5.83 12.26
CA VAL A 29 14.01 -5.81 12.05
C VAL A 29 14.54 -7.22 12.16
N TYR A 30 15.23 -7.68 11.11
CA TYR A 30 15.87 -8.99 11.11
C TYR A 30 17.38 -8.81 11.30
N PRO A 31 17.94 -9.21 12.45
CA PRO A 31 19.38 -9.11 12.73
C PRO A 31 20.15 -10.27 12.07
N GLU A 32 19.99 -10.43 10.76
CA GLU A 32 20.76 -11.37 9.93
C GLU A 32 21.89 -10.63 9.20
N VAL A 33 22.76 -11.35 8.50
CA VAL A 33 23.79 -10.75 7.62
C VAL A 33 23.39 -11.01 6.17
N PRO A 34 23.10 -9.97 5.37
CA PRO A 34 23.05 -8.53 5.72
C PRO A 34 21.77 -8.15 6.51
N PRO A 35 21.84 -7.15 7.41
CA PRO A 35 20.67 -6.75 8.20
C PRO A 35 19.59 -6.15 7.30
N ARG A 36 18.34 -6.57 7.50
CA ARG A 36 17.19 -6.08 6.73
C ARG A 36 16.03 -5.63 7.63
N VAL A 37 15.22 -4.74 7.06
CA VAL A 37 14.00 -4.22 7.68
C VAL A 37 12.85 -4.49 6.72
N GLU A 38 11.77 -5.06 7.25
CA GLU A 38 10.54 -5.24 6.50
C GLU A 38 9.41 -4.42 7.11
N TYR A 39 8.54 -3.95 6.23
CA TYR A 39 7.30 -3.25 6.56
C TYR A 39 6.15 -4.08 6.04
N ALA A 40 5.15 -4.34 6.87
CA ALA A 40 3.95 -5.09 6.50
C ALA A 40 2.70 -4.38 7.02
N VAL A 41 1.61 -4.40 6.24
CA VAL A 41 0.32 -3.89 6.69
C VAL A 41 -0.19 -4.76 7.84
N THR A 42 -0.70 -4.12 8.90
CA THR A 42 -1.28 -4.82 10.06
C THR A 42 -2.70 -5.30 9.77
N GLU A 43 -3.26 -6.15 10.63
CA GLU A 43 -4.68 -6.51 10.52
C GLU A 43 -5.60 -5.28 10.60
N PHE A 44 -5.26 -4.31 11.46
CA PHE A 44 -5.97 -3.02 11.50
C PHE A 44 -5.83 -2.27 10.18
N GLY A 45 -4.61 -2.16 9.64
CA GLY A 45 -4.37 -1.48 8.37
C GLY A 45 -5.12 -2.12 7.19
N ARG A 46 -5.36 -3.43 7.21
CA ARG A 46 -6.17 -4.12 6.20
C ARG A 46 -7.62 -3.67 6.20
N THR A 47 -8.16 -3.21 7.33
CA THR A 47 -9.53 -2.65 7.39
C THR A 47 -9.69 -1.37 6.58
N LEU A 48 -8.59 -0.70 6.21
CA LEU A 48 -8.60 0.48 5.34
C LEU A 48 -8.69 0.12 3.85
N LEU A 49 -8.36 -1.12 3.46
CA LEU A 49 -8.36 -1.54 2.05
C LEU A 49 -9.71 -1.31 1.35
N PRO A 50 -10.87 -1.66 1.93
CA PRO A 50 -12.16 -1.41 1.28
C PRO A 50 -12.42 0.08 1.00
N ILE A 51 -11.95 0.97 1.88
CA ILE A 51 -12.08 2.42 1.71
C ILE A 51 -11.18 2.89 0.56
N MET A 52 -9.94 2.41 0.53
CA MET A 52 -9.00 2.72 -0.56
C MET A 52 -9.52 2.23 -1.91
N GLU A 53 -10.13 1.04 -1.95
CA GLU A 53 -10.78 0.51 -3.15
C GLU A 53 -11.98 1.36 -3.60
N ALA A 54 -12.79 1.84 -2.65
CA ALA A 54 -13.93 2.71 -2.97
C ALA A 54 -13.45 4.06 -3.55
N LEU A 55 -12.39 4.64 -2.96
CA LEU A 55 -11.76 5.86 -3.48
C LEU A 55 -11.18 5.65 -4.89
N CYS A 56 -10.53 4.50 -5.12
CA CYS A 56 -10.05 4.11 -6.44
C CYS A 56 -11.19 4.00 -7.46
N ALA A 57 -12.28 3.29 -7.12
CA ALA A 57 -13.42 3.12 -8.01
C ALA A 57 -14.10 4.46 -8.34
N TRP A 58 -14.24 5.34 -7.35
CA TRP A 58 -14.73 6.68 -7.58
C TRP A 58 -13.78 7.48 -8.49
N GLY A 59 -12.47 7.39 -8.27
CA GLY A 59 -11.47 8.09 -9.08
C GLY A 59 -11.45 7.64 -10.53
N THR A 60 -11.58 6.33 -10.80
CA THR A 60 -11.65 5.79 -12.17
C THR A 60 -12.91 6.25 -12.90
N GLN A 61 -14.06 6.24 -12.21
CA GLN A 61 -15.32 6.79 -12.72
C GLN A 61 -15.23 8.30 -13.02
N TYR A 62 -14.68 9.08 -12.09
CA TYR A 62 -14.58 10.53 -12.22
C TYR A 62 -13.64 10.97 -13.34
N LEU A 63 -12.50 10.28 -13.49
CA LEU A 63 -11.50 10.58 -14.51
C LEU A 63 -11.80 9.94 -15.88
N GLY A 64 -12.79 9.04 -15.95
CA GLY A 64 -13.13 8.31 -17.18
C GLY A 64 -11.98 7.41 -17.65
N ILE A 65 -11.18 6.89 -16.73
CA ILE A 65 -10.08 5.96 -17.02
C ILE A 65 -10.51 4.53 -16.70
N ASP A 66 -10.19 3.58 -17.56
CA ASP A 66 -10.47 2.16 -17.32
C ASP A 66 -9.59 1.64 -16.15
N ASP A 67 -10.11 0.72 -15.33
CA ASP A 67 -9.43 0.16 -14.15
C ASP A 67 -8.05 -0.46 -14.47
N ALA A 68 -7.81 -0.85 -15.73
CA ALA A 68 -6.53 -1.38 -16.20
C ALA A 68 -5.44 -0.29 -16.40
N ALA A 69 -5.84 0.98 -16.47
CA ALA A 69 -4.96 2.11 -16.74
C ALA A 69 -4.67 2.97 -15.50
N ALA A 70 -5.18 2.62 -14.32
CA ALA A 70 -4.92 3.32 -13.07
C ALA A 70 -3.65 2.76 -12.37
N PRO A 71 -2.46 3.38 -12.53
CA PRO A 71 -1.26 2.91 -11.85
C PRO A 71 -1.43 3.09 -10.33
N GLY A 72 -1.43 1.97 -9.60
CA GLY A 72 -1.34 1.95 -8.14
C GLY A 72 -2.63 1.71 -7.36
N CYS A 73 -3.77 1.47 -8.02
CA CYS A 73 -4.93 0.93 -7.33
C CYS A 73 -4.75 -0.57 -7.11
N PRO A 74 -4.95 -1.11 -5.89
CA PRO A 74 -4.93 -2.55 -5.67
C PRO A 74 -6.07 -3.16 -6.50
N ALA A 75 -5.72 -3.79 -7.61
CA ALA A 75 -6.68 -4.51 -8.44
C ALA A 75 -7.42 -5.51 -7.54
N LYS A 76 -8.74 -5.50 -7.62
CA LYS A 76 -9.67 -6.34 -6.86
C LYS A 76 -9.10 -7.75 -6.64
N VAL A 77 -8.53 -8.02 -5.46
CA VAL A 77 -8.19 -9.39 -5.04
C VAL A 77 -9.52 -10.02 -4.62
N GLY A 78 -10.14 -10.75 -5.54
CA GLY A 78 -11.35 -11.52 -5.27
C GLY A 78 -12.53 -11.19 -6.19
N ARG A 79 -12.45 -11.59 -7.47
CA ARG A 79 -13.62 -12.22 -8.09
C ARG A 79 -13.47 -13.72 -7.93
N GLU A 80 -13.81 -14.23 -6.76
CA GLU A 80 -14.11 -15.66 -6.65
C GLU A 80 -15.43 -15.88 -7.39
N LYS A 81 -15.37 -16.68 -8.46
CA LYS A 81 -16.55 -17.02 -9.25
C LYS A 81 -17.42 -17.98 -8.45
N ALA A 82 -18.67 -17.63 -8.25
CA ALA A 82 -19.77 -18.56 -8.01
C ALA A 82 -20.75 -18.45 -9.18
#